data_AF-A0A377XHJ9-F1
#
_entry.id   AF-A0A377XHJ9-F1
#
_cell.length_a   1.000
_cell.length_b   1.000
_cell.length_c   1.000
_cell.angle_alpha   90.00
_cell.angle_beta   90.00
_cell.angle_gamma   90.00
#
_symmetry.space_group_name_H-M   'P 1'
#
loop_
_entity.id
_entity.type
_entity.pdbx_description
1 polymer ?
#
loop_
_entity_poly.entity_id
_entity_poly.type
_entity_poly.pdbx_seq_one_letter_code
_entity_poly.pdbx_strand_id
1 'polypeptide(L)'
;MHCVKKRSLRSAPPGVKATENGFKVGTYEELIPQADLVVNLTPDKQHSDVVRSVQPLMKDGAALGYSHGFNIVEVGEQIRKDITVVMVAPKCPGTEVREEYKRGFGVPTLIAVHPENDPKGEGMAIAKAWAAATGGHRAGVLESSFVAEVKSDLMGEQTILCGMLQAGFSAVLRTSWWRKVPIRRMQKN
;
A
#
# COMPACT_ATOMS: atom_id res chain seq x y z
N MET A 1 -1.08 3.43 -16.67
CA MET A 1 -0.92 3.87 -15.27
C MET A 1 -0.39 5.29 -15.28
N HIS A 2 -1.08 6.23 -14.63
CA HIS A 2 -0.69 7.63 -14.53
C HIS A 2 -0.36 7.98 -13.08
N CYS A 3 0.65 8.82 -12.85
CA CYS A 3 1.03 9.25 -11.50
C CYS A 3 0.61 10.70 -11.29
N VAL A 4 -0.02 10.98 -10.16
CA VAL A 4 -0.54 12.31 -9.85
C VAL A 4 0.36 13.00 -8.83
N LYS A 5 0.74 14.25 -9.11
CA LYS A 5 1.71 14.99 -8.28
C LYS A 5 1.02 15.71 -7.12
N LYS A 6 1.40 15.39 -5.88
CA LYS A 6 1.12 16.23 -4.70
C LYS A 6 2.31 17.18 -4.46
N ARG A 7 2.04 18.47 -4.22
CA ARG A 7 3.03 19.57 -4.22
C ARG A 7 4.02 19.58 -3.02
N SER A 8 3.98 18.64 -2.07
CA SER A 8 4.53 18.86 -0.71
C SER A 8 5.58 17.90 -0.11
N LEU A 9 6.29 17.05 -0.86
CA LEU A 9 7.32 16.16 -0.28
C LEU A 9 8.75 16.65 -0.57
N ARG A 10 9.57 16.76 0.49
CA ARG A 10 10.89 17.45 0.55
C ARG A 10 12.12 16.61 0.12
N SER A 11 11.95 15.33 -0.17
CA SER A 11 12.95 14.53 -0.90
C SER A 11 12.46 14.34 -2.33
N ALA A 12 13.38 14.19 -3.31
CA ALA A 12 13.13 14.23 -4.76
C ALA A 12 11.65 13.97 -5.13
N PRO A 13 10.92 14.97 -5.68
CA PRO A 13 9.48 14.91 -5.76
C PRO A 13 9.06 13.59 -6.43
N PRO A 14 8.04 12.86 -5.92
CA PRO A 14 7.61 11.57 -6.50
C PRO A 14 7.39 11.61 -8.01
N GLY A 15 7.03 12.78 -8.54
CA GLY A 15 6.92 13.04 -9.98
C GLY A 15 8.21 12.82 -10.78
N VAL A 16 9.41 13.07 -10.21
CA VAL A 16 10.70 12.88 -10.88
C VAL A 16 10.97 11.39 -11.14
N LYS A 17 10.80 10.55 -10.10
CA LYS A 17 10.91 9.09 -10.25
C LYS A 17 9.87 8.55 -11.23
N ALA A 18 8.65 9.08 -11.21
CA ALA A 18 7.61 8.65 -12.14
C ALA A 18 7.97 9.00 -13.60
N THR A 19 8.46 10.22 -13.87
CA THR A 19 8.92 10.61 -15.21
C THR A 19 10.13 9.81 -15.68
N GLU A 20 11.09 9.53 -14.80
CA GLU A 20 12.28 8.71 -15.12
C GLU A 20 11.91 7.28 -15.51
N ASN A 21 10.85 6.74 -14.91
CA ASN A 21 10.32 5.42 -15.24
C ASN A 21 9.33 5.44 -16.43
N GLY A 22 9.20 6.57 -17.14
CA GLY A 22 8.35 6.70 -18.33
C GLY A 22 6.85 6.80 -18.06
N PHE A 23 6.43 7.08 -16.81
CA PHE A 23 5.02 7.31 -16.51
C PHE A 23 4.60 8.74 -16.86
N LYS A 24 3.41 8.90 -17.43
CA LYS A 24 2.78 10.21 -17.59
C LYS A 24 2.39 10.74 -16.19
N VAL A 25 2.91 11.93 -15.88
CA VAL A 25 2.67 12.67 -14.64
C VAL A 25 1.86 13.92 -14.95
N GLY A 26 0.83 14.20 -14.15
CA GLY A 26 -0.06 15.35 -14.33
C GLY A 26 -0.70 15.79 -13.03
N THR A 27 -1.61 16.78 -13.12
CA THR A 27 -2.38 17.26 -11.96
C THR A 27 -3.64 16.42 -11.72
N TYR A 28 -4.35 16.72 -10.64
CA TYR A 28 -5.56 15.98 -10.25
C TYR A 28 -6.66 16.20 -11.30
N GLU A 29 -6.80 17.45 -11.71
CA GLU A 29 -7.79 17.95 -12.67
C GLU A 29 -7.59 17.37 -14.08
N GLU A 30 -6.35 17.07 -14.45
CA GLU A 30 -6.03 16.52 -15.77
C GLU A 30 -6.25 15.01 -15.86
N LEU A 31 -5.95 14.28 -14.79
CA LEU A 31 -5.84 12.81 -14.84
C LEU A 31 -7.03 12.09 -14.20
N ILE A 32 -7.58 12.63 -13.10
CA ILE A 32 -8.65 11.95 -12.33
C ILE A 32 -9.96 11.87 -13.13
N PRO A 33 -10.42 12.91 -13.86
CA PRO A 33 -11.68 12.83 -14.59
C PRO A 33 -11.74 11.74 -15.67
N GLN A 34 -10.58 11.29 -16.15
CA GLN A 34 -10.47 10.26 -17.20
C GLN A 34 -10.35 8.84 -16.62
N ALA A 35 -9.92 8.70 -15.35
CA ALA A 35 -9.55 7.43 -14.76
C ALA A 35 -10.76 6.55 -14.40
N ASP A 36 -10.74 5.29 -14.83
CA ASP A 36 -11.71 4.26 -14.41
C ASP A 36 -11.41 3.71 -13.01
N LEU A 37 -10.12 3.62 -12.66
CA LEU A 37 -9.65 3.20 -11.35
C LEU A 37 -8.63 4.21 -10.84
N VAL A 38 -8.94 4.83 -9.70
CA VAL A 38 -8.04 5.73 -8.98
C VAL A 38 -7.50 4.97 -7.77
N VAL A 39 -6.18 4.79 -7.68
CA VAL A 39 -5.56 4.07 -6.56
C VAL A 39 -4.88 5.04 -5.62
N ASN A 40 -5.32 5.06 -4.37
CA ASN A 40 -4.78 5.92 -3.32
C ASN A 40 -3.64 5.22 -2.57
N LEU A 41 -2.40 5.53 -2.95
CA LEU A 41 -1.17 5.04 -2.31
C LEU A 41 -0.44 6.15 -1.52
N THR A 42 -1.17 7.16 -1.05
CA THR A 42 -0.60 8.18 -0.15
C THR A 42 -0.49 7.64 1.28
N PRO A 43 0.36 8.23 2.15
CA PRO A 43 0.44 7.82 3.56
C PRO A 43 -0.91 7.89 4.26
N ASP A 44 -1.19 6.96 5.19
CA ASP A 44 -2.54 6.76 5.72
C ASP A 44 -3.16 8.01 6.35
N LYS A 45 -2.34 8.75 7.09
CA LYS A 45 -2.74 10.00 7.74
C LYS A 45 -3.19 11.09 6.78
N GLN A 46 -2.88 10.98 5.49
CA GLN A 46 -3.23 11.95 4.47
C GLN A 46 -4.43 11.50 3.62
N HIS A 47 -4.98 10.30 3.86
CA HIS A 47 -6.05 9.78 3.02
C HIS A 47 -7.28 10.68 3.03
N SER A 48 -7.78 11.14 4.18
CA SER A 48 -8.97 12.02 4.24
C SER A 48 -8.84 13.26 3.34
N ASP A 49 -7.72 14.00 3.44
CA ASP A 49 -7.51 15.21 2.63
C ASP A 49 -7.43 14.90 1.13
N VAL A 50 -6.75 13.81 0.79
CA VAL A 50 -6.59 13.37 -0.61
C VAL A 50 -7.93 12.92 -1.18
N VAL A 51 -8.66 12.09 -0.44
CA VAL A 51 -9.94 11.52 -0.85
C VAL A 51 -10.97 12.63 -1.04
N ARG A 52 -11.05 13.60 -0.13
CA ARG A 52 -11.94 14.77 -0.28
C ARG A 52 -11.61 15.63 -1.49
N SER A 53 -10.34 15.71 -1.87
CA SER A 53 -9.91 16.45 -3.07
C SER A 53 -10.16 15.67 -4.37
N VAL A 54 -10.09 14.34 -4.31
CA VAL A 54 -10.17 13.45 -5.49
C VAL A 54 -11.61 13.08 -5.82
N GLN A 55 -12.45 12.80 -4.82
CA GLN A 55 -13.84 12.37 -5.02
C GLN A 55 -14.66 13.29 -5.95
N PRO A 56 -14.59 14.64 -5.86
CA PRO A 56 -15.35 15.53 -6.74
C PRO A 56 -14.90 15.46 -8.20
N LEU A 57 -13.65 15.07 -8.45
CA LEU A 57 -13.06 14.99 -9.78
C LEU A 57 -13.27 13.62 -10.45
N MET A 58 -13.65 12.60 -9.68
CA MET A 58 -13.89 11.26 -10.20
C MET A 58 -15.18 11.22 -11.02
N LYS A 59 -15.11 10.58 -12.19
CA LYS A 59 -16.29 10.33 -13.03
C LYS A 59 -17.27 9.39 -12.33
N ASP A 60 -18.53 9.46 -12.76
CA ASP A 60 -19.59 8.58 -12.27
C ASP A 60 -19.24 7.11 -12.50
N GLY A 61 -19.43 6.27 -11.49
CA GLY A 61 -19.21 4.84 -11.61
C GLY A 61 -17.73 4.44 -11.72
N ALA A 62 -16.80 5.33 -11.40
CA ALA A 62 -15.38 4.99 -11.28
C ALA A 62 -15.11 4.14 -10.03
N ALA A 63 -13.92 3.54 -9.96
CA ALA A 63 -13.47 2.78 -8.81
C ALA A 63 -12.37 3.52 -8.03
N LEU A 64 -12.41 3.42 -6.70
CA LEU A 64 -11.40 3.90 -5.76
C LEU A 64 -10.70 2.70 -5.11
N GLY A 65 -9.39 2.59 -5.32
CA GLY A 65 -8.55 1.53 -4.78
C GLY A 65 -7.73 1.98 -3.57
N TYR A 66 -7.65 1.13 -2.54
CA TYR A 66 -6.72 1.28 -1.42
C TYR A 66 -5.77 0.08 -1.31
N SER A 67 -4.60 0.27 -0.70
CA SER A 67 -3.72 -0.83 -0.30
C SER A 67 -3.66 -1.08 1.20
N HIS A 68 -4.38 -0.27 1.99
CA HIS A 68 -4.64 -0.47 3.40
C HIS A 68 -6.03 0.10 3.75
N GLY A 69 -6.79 -0.59 4.61
CA GLY A 69 -8.19 -0.24 4.88
C GLY A 69 -8.41 0.86 5.92
N PHE A 70 -7.35 1.42 6.52
CA PHE A 70 -7.44 2.31 7.71
C PHE A 70 -8.43 3.46 7.55
N ASN A 71 -8.40 4.14 6.39
CA ASN A 71 -9.26 5.30 6.13
C ASN A 71 -10.76 4.96 6.06
N ILE A 72 -11.08 3.75 5.60
CA ILE A 72 -12.47 3.28 5.49
C ILE A 72 -12.96 2.77 6.84
N VAL A 73 -12.12 2.02 7.58
CA VAL A 73 -12.55 1.32 8.80
C VAL A 73 -12.41 2.16 10.06
N GLU A 74 -11.24 2.76 10.32
CA GLU A 74 -10.98 3.48 11.58
C GLU A 74 -11.40 4.94 11.52
N VAL A 75 -11.20 5.59 10.36
CA VAL A 75 -11.61 6.99 10.16
C VAL A 75 -13.10 7.08 9.79
N GLY A 76 -13.63 6.07 9.09
CA GLY A 76 -15.02 6.08 8.62
C GLY A 76 -15.28 7.09 7.49
N GLU A 77 -14.28 7.32 6.63
CA GLU A 77 -14.41 8.29 5.53
C GLU A 77 -15.54 7.87 4.58
N GLN A 78 -16.43 8.80 4.30
CA GLN A 78 -17.60 8.57 3.46
C GLN A 78 -17.23 8.75 1.98
N ILE A 79 -17.48 7.71 1.18
CA ILE A 79 -17.24 7.72 -0.26
C ILE A 79 -18.55 7.89 -1.02
N ARG A 80 -18.53 8.66 -2.11
CA ARG A 80 -19.66 8.86 -3.04
C ARG A 80 -20.26 7.51 -3.45
N LYS A 81 -21.59 7.38 -3.40
CA LYS A 81 -22.29 6.09 -3.53
C LYS A 81 -22.18 5.43 -4.91
N ASP A 82 -21.94 6.21 -5.95
CA ASP A 82 -21.72 5.72 -7.31
C ASP A 82 -20.31 5.14 -7.51
N ILE A 83 -19.37 5.40 -6.60
CA ILE A 83 -17.99 4.93 -6.70
C ILE A 83 -17.87 3.53 -6.10
N THR A 84 -17.25 2.62 -6.83
CA THR A 84 -16.90 1.29 -6.35
C THR A 84 -15.62 1.34 -5.52
N VAL A 85 -15.58 0.81 -4.31
CA VAL A 85 -14.39 0.87 -3.43
C VAL A 85 -13.80 -0.52 -3.23
N VAL A 86 -12.52 -0.66 -3.62
CA VAL A 86 -11.79 -1.94 -3.60
C VAL A 86 -10.47 -1.80 -2.85
N MET A 87 -9.96 -2.92 -2.36
CA MET A 87 -8.65 -2.99 -1.73
C MET A 87 -7.82 -4.13 -2.32
N VAL A 88 -6.54 -3.84 -2.56
CA VAL A 88 -5.50 -4.82 -2.88
C VAL A 88 -4.30 -4.50 -2.00
N ALA A 89 -4.04 -5.34 -1.01
CA ALA A 89 -3.05 -5.15 0.04
C ALA A 89 -1.96 -6.23 -0.04
N PRO A 90 -0.83 -5.96 -0.72
CA PRO A 90 0.33 -6.85 -0.72
C PRO A 90 0.96 -6.92 0.66
N LYS A 91 1.28 -8.11 1.15
CA LYS A 91 1.87 -8.31 2.49
C LYS A 91 3.40 -8.24 2.49
N CYS A 92 3.97 -7.29 1.74
CA CYS A 92 5.40 -6.97 1.70
C CYS A 92 5.61 -5.48 1.35
N PRO A 93 6.79 -4.91 1.66
CA PRO A 93 7.14 -3.57 1.20
C PRO A 93 7.16 -3.47 -0.33
N GLY A 94 6.86 -2.28 -0.85
CA GLY A 94 6.74 -2.06 -2.30
C GLY A 94 7.99 -2.38 -3.13
N THR A 95 9.18 -2.36 -2.52
CA THR A 95 10.42 -2.81 -3.18
C THR A 95 10.38 -4.30 -3.50
N GLU A 96 10.03 -5.14 -2.53
CA GLU A 96 9.92 -6.59 -2.68
C GLU A 96 8.81 -6.97 -3.66
N VAL A 97 7.67 -6.27 -3.59
CA VAL A 97 6.58 -6.45 -4.58
C VAL A 97 7.11 -6.29 -6.01
N ARG A 98 7.99 -5.30 -6.25
CA ARG A 98 8.59 -5.08 -7.57
C ARG A 98 9.67 -6.11 -7.91
N GLU A 99 10.52 -6.48 -6.96
CA GLU A 99 11.61 -7.44 -7.18
C GLU A 99 11.07 -8.83 -7.51
N GLU A 100 10.12 -9.33 -6.74
CA GLU A 100 9.49 -10.63 -6.98
C GLU A 100 8.69 -10.64 -8.28
N TYR A 101 8.00 -9.54 -8.61
CA TYR A 101 7.34 -9.40 -9.91
C TYR A 101 8.32 -9.55 -11.08
N LYS A 102 9.50 -8.91 -10.98
CA LYS A 102 10.55 -8.98 -12.02
C LYS A 102 11.15 -10.39 -12.15
N ARG A 103 11.19 -11.15 -11.06
CA ARG A 103 11.65 -12.56 -11.04
C ARG A 103 10.62 -13.52 -11.64
N GLY A 104 9.46 -13.03 -12.09
CA GLY A 104 8.37 -13.85 -12.61
C GLY A 104 7.49 -14.43 -11.51
N PHE A 105 7.68 -14.01 -10.25
CA PHE A 105 6.87 -14.41 -9.11
C PHE A 105 5.98 -13.25 -8.63
N GLY A 106 5.55 -13.27 -7.37
CA GLY A 106 4.69 -12.26 -6.75
C GLY A 106 4.75 -12.31 -5.23
N VAL A 107 3.88 -11.53 -4.59
CA VAL A 107 3.78 -11.45 -3.13
C VAL A 107 2.36 -11.84 -2.71
N PRO A 108 2.19 -12.60 -1.61
CA PRO A 108 0.87 -12.88 -1.05
C PRO A 108 0.07 -11.60 -0.84
N THR A 109 -1.15 -11.56 -1.37
CA THR A 109 -1.94 -10.34 -1.46
C THR A 109 -3.35 -10.57 -0.93
N LEU A 110 -3.85 -9.68 -0.08
CA LEU A 110 -5.26 -9.66 0.32
C LEU A 110 -6.06 -8.78 -0.63
N ILE A 111 -7.29 -9.20 -0.94
CA ILE A 111 -8.24 -8.38 -1.67
C ILE A 111 -9.55 -8.22 -0.89
N ALA A 112 -10.20 -7.08 -1.04
CA ALA A 112 -11.51 -6.84 -0.45
C ALA A 112 -12.32 -5.84 -1.29
N VAL A 113 -13.64 -5.87 -1.10
CA VAL A 113 -14.58 -4.90 -1.65
C VAL A 113 -15.35 -4.29 -0.49
N HIS A 114 -15.57 -2.97 -0.52
CA HIS A 114 -16.36 -2.31 0.50
C HIS A 114 -17.85 -2.57 0.24
N PRO A 115 -18.59 -3.20 1.17
CA PRO A 115 -19.96 -3.63 0.90
C PRO A 115 -20.94 -2.47 0.65
N GLU A 116 -20.68 -1.28 1.20
CA GLU A 116 -21.53 -0.11 0.99
C GLU A 116 -21.24 0.60 -0.34
N ASN A 117 -20.14 0.25 -1.02
CA ASN A 117 -19.66 0.92 -2.23
C ASN A 117 -19.29 -0.12 -3.30
N ASP A 118 -20.28 -0.89 -3.76
CA ASP A 118 -20.19 -1.71 -4.97
C ASP A 118 -21.50 -1.64 -5.79
N PRO A 119 -21.87 -0.45 -6.30
CA PRO A 119 -23.17 -0.21 -6.92
C PRO A 119 -23.40 -1.03 -8.20
N LYS A 120 -22.32 -1.44 -8.88
CA LYS A 120 -22.36 -2.20 -10.14
C LYS A 120 -22.07 -3.70 -9.96
N GLY A 121 -21.67 -4.13 -8.76
CA GLY A 121 -21.26 -5.52 -8.49
C GLY A 121 -19.96 -5.93 -9.19
N GLU A 122 -19.13 -4.96 -9.59
CA GLU A 122 -17.89 -5.19 -10.33
C GLU A 122 -16.64 -5.12 -9.45
N GLY A 123 -16.78 -4.75 -8.17
CA GLY A 123 -15.66 -4.53 -7.26
C GLY A 123 -14.71 -5.72 -7.16
N MET A 124 -15.24 -6.94 -7.09
CA MET A 124 -14.42 -8.15 -6.97
C MET A 124 -13.64 -8.44 -8.27
N ALA A 125 -14.23 -8.15 -9.43
CA ALA A 125 -13.54 -8.31 -10.71
C ALA A 125 -12.38 -7.31 -10.84
N ILE A 126 -12.62 -6.06 -10.44
CA ILE A 126 -11.58 -5.02 -10.40
C ILE A 126 -10.45 -5.39 -9.44
N ALA A 127 -10.78 -5.84 -8.22
CA ALA A 127 -9.79 -6.22 -7.21
C ALA A 127 -8.93 -7.41 -7.66
N LYS A 128 -9.56 -8.45 -8.24
CA LYS A 128 -8.85 -9.61 -8.81
C LYS A 128 -7.95 -9.21 -9.97
N ALA A 129 -8.44 -8.38 -10.90
CA ALA A 129 -7.65 -7.90 -12.02
C ALA A 129 -6.45 -7.05 -11.57
N TRP A 130 -6.64 -6.19 -10.56
CA TRP A 130 -5.57 -5.39 -9.99
C TRP A 130 -4.53 -6.26 -9.26
N ALA A 131 -4.95 -7.22 -8.43
CA ALA A 131 -4.03 -8.18 -7.79
C ALA A 131 -3.30 -9.06 -8.81
N ALA A 132 -3.94 -9.41 -9.93
CA ALA A 132 -3.29 -10.13 -11.01
C ALA A 132 -2.21 -9.26 -11.70
N ALA A 133 -2.54 -8.00 -12.00
CA ALA A 133 -1.62 -7.05 -12.63
C ALA A 133 -0.38 -6.75 -11.78
N THR A 134 -0.50 -6.78 -10.45
CA THR A 134 0.66 -6.63 -9.54
C THR A 134 1.42 -7.94 -9.30
N GLY A 135 0.96 -9.06 -9.85
CA GLY A 135 1.59 -10.38 -9.71
C GLY A 135 1.17 -11.16 -8.47
N GLY A 136 0.29 -10.64 -7.62
CA GLY A 136 -0.12 -11.30 -6.36
C GLY A 136 -0.70 -12.70 -6.58
N HIS A 137 -1.45 -12.90 -7.66
CA HIS A 137 -1.99 -14.21 -8.06
C HIS A 137 -0.94 -15.33 -8.19
N ARG A 138 0.34 -15.01 -8.43
CA ARG A 138 1.43 -16.00 -8.55
C ARG A 138 1.88 -16.56 -7.20
N ALA A 139 1.71 -15.79 -6.12
CA ALA A 139 2.08 -16.19 -4.77
C ALA A 139 0.87 -16.57 -3.90
N GLY A 140 -0.34 -16.17 -4.31
CA GLY A 140 -1.59 -16.46 -3.63
C GLY A 140 -2.36 -15.19 -3.29
N VAL A 141 -3.66 -15.21 -3.58
CA VAL A 141 -4.57 -14.10 -3.28
C VAL A 141 -5.68 -14.62 -2.37
N LEU A 142 -5.88 -13.96 -1.24
CA LEU A 142 -6.93 -14.30 -0.29
C LEU A 142 -8.00 -13.20 -0.31
N GLU A 143 -9.25 -13.64 -0.44
CA GLU A 143 -10.40 -12.78 -0.25
C GLU A 143 -10.58 -12.49 1.24
N SER A 144 -10.74 -11.21 1.58
CA SER A 144 -10.90 -10.71 2.94
C SER A 144 -11.90 -9.56 2.96
N SER A 145 -12.03 -8.89 4.11
CA SER A 145 -12.79 -7.65 4.26
C SER A 145 -11.88 -6.51 4.68
N PHE A 146 -12.33 -5.27 4.44
CA PHE A 146 -11.65 -4.07 4.93
C PHE A 146 -11.38 -4.16 6.45
N VAL A 147 -12.38 -4.60 7.21
CA VAL A 147 -12.28 -4.73 8.67
C VAL A 147 -11.24 -5.78 9.06
N ALA A 148 -11.29 -6.97 8.45
CA ALA A 148 -10.36 -8.05 8.77
C ALA A 148 -8.92 -7.67 8.45
N GLU A 149 -8.69 -6.99 7.32
CA GLU A 149 -7.38 -6.49 6.92
C GLU A 149 -6.83 -5.51 7.96
N VAL A 150 -7.56 -4.44 8.28
CA VAL A 150 -7.08 -3.39 9.20
C VAL A 150 -6.77 -3.94 10.59
N LYS A 151 -7.68 -4.76 11.15
CA LYS A 151 -7.48 -5.29 12.50
C LYS A 151 -6.32 -6.29 12.56
N SER A 152 -6.19 -7.16 11.57
CA SER A 152 -5.09 -8.14 11.54
C SER A 152 -3.73 -7.50 11.24
N ASP A 153 -3.70 -6.51 10.34
CA ASP A 153 -2.49 -5.81 9.93
C ASP A 153 -1.90 -4.98 11.07
N LEU A 154 -2.71 -4.12 11.69
CA LEU A 154 -2.29 -3.31 12.84
C LEU A 154 -1.80 -4.18 14.00
N MET A 155 -2.48 -5.29 14.28
CA MET A 155 -2.05 -6.24 15.31
C MET A 155 -0.72 -6.90 14.93
N GLY A 156 -0.57 -7.37 13.69
CA GLY A 156 0.64 -8.03 13.21
C GLY A 156 1.87 -7.12 13.24
N GLU A 157 1.73 -5.87 12.77
CA GLU A 157 2.80 -4.88 12.77
C GLU A 157 3.22 -4.47 14.17
N GLN A 158 2.26 -4.13 15.04
CA GLN A 158 2.55 -3.66 16.40
C GLN A 158 3.13 -4.75 17.28
N THR A 159 2.72 -6.01 17.09
CA THR A 159 3.19 -7.12 17.92
C THR A 159 4.43 -7.77 17.34
N ILE A 160 4.29 -8.67 16.37
CA ILE A 160 5.37 -9.58 15.97
C ILE A 160 6.30 -8.96 14.92
N LEU A 161 5.77 -8.30 13.90
CA LEU A 161 6.56 -7.91 12.73
C LEU A 161 7.51 -6.73 13.01
N CYS A 162 7.07 -5.74 13.79
CA CYS A 162 7.90 -4.58 14.13
C CYS A 162 8.23 -4.53 15.62
N GLY A 163 7.20 -4.56 16.48
CA GLY A 163 7.36 -4.31 17.92
C GLY A 163 8.31 -5.29 18.62
N MET A 164 7.99 -6.58 18.60
CA MET A 164 8.76 -7.61 19.30
C MET A 164 10.14 -7.83 18.67
N LEU A 165 10.26 -7.81 17.34
CA LEU A 165 11.56 -7.98 16.69
C LEU A 165 12.51 -6.82 17.03
N GLN A 166 12.03 -5.57 16.96
CA GLN A 166 12.85 -4.41 17.32
C GLN A 166 13.19 -4.37 18.81
N ALA A 167 12.21 -4.65 19.69
CA ALA A 167 12.42 -4.68 21.13
C ALA A 167 13.36 -5.81 21.55
N GLY A 168 13.16 -7.02 21.01
CA GLY A 168 13.98 -8.21 21.27
C GLY A 168 15.41 -8.02 20.81
N PHE A 169 15.62 -7.54 19.58
CA PHE A 169 16.96 -7.22 19.08
C PHE A 169 17.65 -6.15 19.94
N SER A 170 16.92 -5.09 20.30
CA SER A 170 17.44 -4.04 21.19
C SER A 170 17.78 -4.57 22.59
N ALA A 171 17.04 -5.56 23.09
CA ALA A 171 17.32 -6.20 24.37
C ALA A 171 18.63 -7.03 24.30
N VAL A 172 18.82 -7.81 23.23
CA VAL A 172 20.05 -8.58 22.98
C VAL A 172 21.28 -7.66 22.88
N LEU A 173 21.16 -6.52 22.20
CA LEU A 173 22.25 -5.55 22.12
C LEU A 173 22.59 -4.92 23.48
N ARG A 174 21.58 -4.69 24.34
CA ARG A 174 21.78 -4.11 25.68
C ARG A 174 22.43 -5.08 26.66
N THR A 175 22.16 -6.39 26.56
CA THR A 175 22.69 -7.40 27.49
C THR A 175 24.16 -7.77 27.26
N SER A 176 24.86 -7.10 26.34
CA SER A 176 26.33 -7.09 26.26
C SER A 176 27.01 -8.46 26.07
N TRP A 177 26.33 -9.45 25.45
CA TRP A 177 26.98 -10.72 25.08
C TRP A 177 28.07 -10.51 24.01
N TRP A 178 27.88 -9.54 23.10
CA TRP A 178 28.85 -9.17 22.05
C TRP A 178 29.98 -8.23 22.52
N ARG A 179 29.82 -7.51 23.64
CA ARG A 179 30.86 -6.60 24.16
C ARG A 179 31.97 -7.30 24.94
N LYS A 180 31.85 -8.60 25.22
CA LYS A 180 32.80 -9.39 26.02
C LYS A 180 33.66 -10.37 25.22
N VAL A 181 33.62 -10.37 23.88
CA VAL A 181 34.56 -11.16 23.07
C VAL A 181 35.81 -10.32 22.80
N PRO A 182 36.95 -10.57 23.47
CA PRO A 182 38.17 -9.86 23.14
C PRO A 182 38.62 -10.24 21.73
N ILE A 183 38.62 -9.27 20.82
CA ILE A 183 39.32 -9.39 19.54
C ILE A 183 40.81 -9.49 19.88
N ARG A 184 41.36 -10.70 19.96
CA ARG A 184 42.81 -10.91 19.96
C ARG A 184 43.33 -10.40 18.62
N ARG A 185 43.96 -9.22 18.62
CA ARG A 185 44.82 -8.77 17.52
C ARG A 185 45.88 -9.86 17.28
N MET A 186 45.80 -10.57 16.16
CA MET A 186 46.93 -11.30 15.62
C MET A 186 48.02 -10.25 15.29
N GLN A 187 49.00 -10.09 16.18
CA GLN A 187 50.28 -9.50 15.81
C GLN A 187 50.94 -10.46 14.81
N LYS A 188 51.16 -9.97 13.59
CA LYS A 188 52.03 -10.62 12.61
C LYS A 188 53.47 -10.56 13.14
N ASN A 189 54.14 -11.71 13.18
CA ASN A 189 55.58 -11.82 13.31
C ASN A 189 56.28 -11.33 12.04
#